data_AF-A0A519LJ51-F1
#
_entry.id   AF-A0A519LJ51-F1
#
_cell.length_a   1.000
_cell.length_b   1.000
_cell.length_c   1.000
_cell.angle_alpha   90.00
_cell.angle_beta   90.00
_cell.angle_gamma   90.00
#
_symmetry.space_group_name_H-M   'P 1'
#
loop_
_entity.id
_entity.type
_entity.pdbx_description
1 polymer ?
#
loop_
_entity_poly.entity_id
_entity_poly.type
_entity_poly.pdbx_seq_one_letter_code
_entity_poly.pdbx_strand_id
1 'polypeptide(L)'
;MLLIFFILVKNTKMSIIKFHQDLKVYQKSFDAAMEIYELSKTLPKEERYSLTDQIRRSSRSVSANISEAWGKRKYEKSFVAKLTDSEGEARETQTWLQFSLACKYINEEQFNNLNIKYNQIIGMLVIMMNQSKNWCTFSQTEK
;
A
#
# COMPACT_ATOMS: atom_id res chain seq x y z
N MET A 1 -14.65 46.05 -13.02
CA MET A 1 -15.13 44.66 -13.22
C MET A 1 -13.93 43.78 -13.55
N LEU A 2 -13.07 43.57 -12.55
CA LEU A 2 -11.78 42.89 -12.64
C LEU A 2 -11.44 42.41 -11.23
N LEU A 3 -10.77 41.25 -11.17
CA LEU A 3 -10.05 40.72 -10.01
C LEU A 3 -10.90 40.16 -8.86
N ILE A 4 -11.02 38.83 -8.77
CA ILE A 4 -10.07 38.00 -7.98
C ILE A 4 -10.50 36.54 -8.13
N PHE A 5 -9.69 35.79 -8.87
CA PHE A 5 -9.53 34.35 -8.79
C PHE A 5 -9.04 34.03 -7.36
N PHE A 6 -9.94 33.73 -6.42
CA PHE A 6 -9.53 33.25 -5.10
C PHE A 6 -9.10 31.78 -5.23
N ILE A 7 -7.80 31.59 -5.41
CA ILE A 7 -7.10 30.31 -5.28
C ILE A 7 -7.35 29.81 -3.86
N LEU A 8 -8.20 28.80 -3.72
CA LEU A 8 -8.33 27.99 -2.51
C LEU A 8 -7.07 27.12 -2.38
N VAL A 9 -6.01 27.70 -1.82
CA VAL A 9 -4.90 26.93 -1.26
C VAL A 9 -5.46 26.12 -0.09
N LYS A 10 -5.73 24.84 -0.30
CA LYS A 10 -6.00 23.91 0.80
C LYS A 10 -4.74 23.85 1.67
N ASN A 11 -4.81 24.49 2.83
CA ASN A 11 -3.80 24.45 3.88
C ASN A 11 -3.79 23.04 4.50
N THR A 12 -3.13 22.08 3.85
CA THR A 12 -2.88 20.77 4.47
C THR A 12 -1.74 20.92 5.46
N LYS A 13 -2.05 21.10 6.75
CA LYS A 13 -1.09 20.78 7.83
C LYS A 13 -0.57 19.37 7.56
N MET A 14 0.71 19.22 7.22
CA MET A 14 1.33 17.91 7.19
C MET A 14 1.29 17.35 8.61
N SER A 15 0.58 16.24 8.79
CA SER A 15 0.58 15.49 10.04
C SER A 15 2.00 15.03 10.34
N ILE A 16 2.46 15.26 11.57
CA ILE A 16 3.74 14.72 12.06
C ILE A 16 3.64 13.19 12.02
N ILE A 17 4.50 12.54 11.24
CA ILE A 17 4.55 11.08 11.11
C ILE A 17 5.44 10.54 12.23
N LYS A 18 4.86 9.90 13.24
CA LYS A 18 5.59 9.29 14.37
C LYS A 18 5.69 7.78 14.21
N PHE A 19 4.58 7.15 13.82
CA PHE A 19 4.47 5.71 13.68
C PHE A 19 4.19 5.31 12.23
N HIS A 20 4.41 4.04 11.89
CA HIS A 20 4.13 3.54 10.55
C HIS A 20 2.65 3.67 10.18
N GLN A 21 1.75 3.64 11.18
CA GLN A 21 0.32 3.84 11.01
C GLN A 21 -0.04 5.25 10.54
N ASP A 22 0.85 6.24 10.71
CA ASP A 22 0.66 7.60 10.21
C ASP A 22 0.96 7.70 8.70
N LEU A 23 1.60 6.68 8.11
CA LEU A 23 1.88 6.64 6.69
C LEU A 23 0.59 6.40 5.89
N LYS A 24 0.28 7.31 4.96
CA LYS A 24 -0.86 7.12 4.05
C LYS A 24 -0.78 5.83 3.23
N VAL A 25 0.42 5.39 2.85
CA VAL A 25 0.61 4.14 2.09
C VAL A 25 0.33 2.91 2.96
N TYR A 26 0.65 2.98 4.26
CA TYR A 26 0.26 1.94 5.22
C TYR A 26 -1.25 1.87 5.36
N GLN A 27 -1.92 3.00 5.61
CA GLN A 27 -3.39 3.05 5.78
C GLN A 27 -4.10 2.47 4.55
N LYS A 28 -3.73 2.92 3.35
CA LYS A 28 -4.29 2.44 2.09
C LYS A 28 -4.06 0.94 1.85
N SER A 29 -2.86 0.44 2.15
CA SER A 29 -2.56 -0.98 1.97
C SER A 29 -3.31 -1.86 2.97
N PHE A 30 -3.44 -1.40 4.22
CA PHE A 30 -4.23 -2.10 5.23
C PHE A 30 -5.71 -2.15 4.86
N ASP A 31 -6.30 -1.02 4.45
CA ASP A 31 -7.70 -0.94 4.02
C ASP A 31 -7.97 -1.85 2.80
N ALA A 32 -7.07 -1.85 1.81
CA ALA A 32 -7.17 -2.72 0.64
C ALA A 32 -7.07 -4.21 1.02
N ALA A 33 -6.20 -4.57 1.97
CA ALA A 33 -6.10 -5.94 2.46
C ALA A 33 -7.36 -6.39 3.21
N MET A 34 -8.03 -5.48 3.92
CA MET A 34 -9.31 -5.77 4.59
C MET A 34 -10.46 -5.94 3.59
N GLU A 35 -10.51 -5.12 2.55
CA GLU A 35 -11.47 -5.30 1.45
C GLU A 35 -11.27 -6.63 0.72
N ILE A 36 -10.01 -7.02 0.47
CA ILE A 36 -9.68 -8.36 -0.06
C ILE A 36 -10.14 -9.46 0.90
N TYR A 37 -9.92 -9.30 2.21
CA TYR A 37 -10.35 -10.30 3.19
C TYR A 37 -11.87 -10.53 3.18
N GLU A 38 -12.65 -9.45 3.07
CA GLU A 38 -14.11 -9.50 2.97
C GLU A 38 -14.55 -10.12 1.63
N LEU A 39 -13.98 -9.65 0.51
CA LEU A 39 -14.24 -10.20 -0.82
C LEU A 39 -13.93 -11.70 -0.88
N SER A 40 -12.83 -12.12 -0.26
CA SER A 40 -12.41 -13.51 -0.31
C SER A 40 -13.32 -14.47 0.46
N LYS A 41 -14.31 -13.97 1.23
CA LYS A 41 -15.33 -14.81 1.88
C LYS A 41 -16.37 -15.34 0.88
N THR A 42 -16.47 -14.71 -0.30
CA THR A 42 -17.41 -15.14 -1.36
C THR A 42 -16.78 -16.11 -2.35
N LEU A 43 -15.49 -16.41 -2.23
CA LEU A 43 -14.80 -17.35 -3.10
C LEU A 43 -15.24 -18.81 -2.83
N PRO A 44 -15.12 -19.70 -3.83
CA PRO A 44 -15.42 -21.12 -3.64
C PRO A 44 -14.60 -21.74 -2.51
N LYS A 45 -15.19 -22.70 -1.79
CA LYS A 45 -14.53 -23.34 -0.64
C LYS A 45 -13.30 -24.16 -1.05
N GLU A 46 -13.30 -24.66 -2.28
CA GLU A 46 -12.23 -25.41 -2.92
C GLU A 46 -10.95 -24.57 -3.07
N GLU A 47 -11.09 -23.23 -3.17
CA GLU A 47 -9.97 -22.29 -3.28
C GLU A 47 -9.37 -21.89 -1.93
N ARG A 48 -9.87 -22.43 -0.81
CA ARG A 48 -9.48 -22.01 0.54
C ARG A 48 -7.97 -22.08 0.77
N TYR A 49 -7.31 -23.13 0.29
CA TYR A 49 -5.87 -23.36 0.42
C TYR A 49 -5.08 -23.06 -0.86
N SER A 50 -5.73 -22.40 -1.82
CA SER A 50 -5.18 -22.01 -3.12
C SER A 50 -5.32 -20.49 -3.23
N LEU A 51 -6.20 -19.99 -4.09
CA LEU A 51 -6.34 -18.56 -4.39
C LEU A 51 -6.68 -17.74 -3.14
N THR A 52 -7.55 -18.24 -2.27
CA THR A 52 -8.00 -17.50 -1.07
C THR A 52 -6.84 -17.25 -0.10
N ASP A 53 -5.98 -18.24 0.10
CA ASP A 53 -4.84 -18.11 1.00
C ASP A 53 -3.77 -17.16 0.41
N GLN A 54 -3.46 -17.35 -0.87
CA GLN A 54 -2.44 -16.57 -1.55
C GLN A 54 -2.78 -15.08 -1.64
N ILE A 55 -4.03 -14.73 -2.00
CA ILE A 55 -4.44 -13.33 -2.09
C ILE A 55 -4.49 -12.65 -0.71
N ARG A 56 -4.85 -13.40 0.35
CA ARG A 56 -4.86 -12.88 1.73
C ARG A 56 -3.45 -12.65 2.27
N ARG A 57 -2.51 -13.57 2.00
CA ARG A 57 -1.13 -13.45 2.46
C ARG A 57 -0.41 -12.30 1.77
N SER A 58 -0.44 -12.28 0.44
CA SER A 58 0.20 -11.22 -0.35
C SER A 58 -0.34 -9.83 0.01
N SER A 59 -1.67 -9.66 0.06
CA SER A 59 -2.28 -8.37 0.40
C SER A 59 -1.89 -7.83 1.78
N ARG A 60 -1.86 -8.68 2.81
CA ARG A 60 -1.45 -8.30 4.17
C ARG A 60 0.04 -8.01 4.26
N SER A 61 0.85 -8.78 3.52
CA SER A 61 2.31 -8.64 3.47
C SER A 61 2.73 -7.23 3.03
N VAL A 62 1.97 -6.57 2.14
CA VAL A 62 2.22 -5.17 1.75
C VAL A 62 2.33 -4.24 2.97
N SER A 63 1.30 -4.24 3.82
CA SER A 63 1.24 -3.38 5.02
C SER A 63 2.25 -3.80 6.10
N ALA A 64 2.49 -5.10 6.24
CA ALA A 64 3.50 -5.65 7.15
C ALA A 64 4.91 -5.22 6.75
N ASN A 65 5.23 -5.30 5.45
CA ASN A 65 6.51 -4.88 4.90
C ASN A 65 6.73 -3.37 5.04
N ILE A 66 5.68 -2.53 4.89
CA ILE A 66 5.77 -1.09 5.17
C ILE A 66 6.09 -0.82 6.65
N SER A 67 5.45 -1.55 7.58
CA SER A 67 5.73 -1.44 9.01
C SER A 67 7.17 -1.81 9.34
N GLU A 68 7.66 -2.91 8.77
CA GLU A 68 9.06 -3.33 8.94
C GLU A 68 10.04 -2.34 8.31
N ALA A 69 9.73 -1.79 7.13
CA ALA A 69 10.54 -0.76 6.48
C ALA A 69 10.65 0.46 7.41
N TRP A 70 9.55 0.92 7.99
CA TRP A 70 9.56 2.06 8.93
C TRP A 70 10.51 1.87 10.11
N GLY A 71 10.64 0.63 10.62
CA GLY A 71 11.60 0.27 11.66
C GLY A 71 13.06 0.22 11.20
N LYS A 72 13.30 -0.01 9.91
CA LYS A 72 14.64 -0.11 9.29
C LYS A 72 15.20 1.21 8.77
N ARG A 73 14.50 2.34 8.97
CA ARG A 73 14.89 3.67 8.44
C ARG A 73 16.31 4.08 8.80
N LYS A 74 16.87 3.60 9.92
CA LYS A 74 18.28 3.84 10.32
C LYS A 74 19.28 3.51 9.23
N TYR A 75 18.95 2.54 8.37
CA TYR A 75 19.80 2.09 7.29
C TYR A 75 19.02 2.18 5.98
N GLU A 76 19.30 3.22 5.19
CA GLU A 76 18.56 3.52 3.95
C GLU A 76 18.42 2.32 3.01
N LYS A 77 19.49 1.54 2.83
CA LYS A 77 19.47 0.32 2.00
C LYS A 77 18.47 -0.72 2.52
N SER A 78 18.40 -0.91 3.84
CA SER A 78 17.47 -1.86 4.46
C SER A 78 16.02 -1.37 4.42
N PHE A 79 15.82 -0.05 4.51
CA PHE A 79 14.52 0.58 4.29
C PHE A 79 14.01 0.37 2.87
N VAL A 80 14.85 0.71 1.87
CA VAL A 80 14.51 0.55 0.44
C VAL A 80 14.26 -0.92 0.10
N ALA A 81 15.12 -1.84 0.52
CA ALA A 81 14.94 -3.27 0.27
C ALA A 81 13.58 -3.77 0.76
N LYS A 82 13.16 -3.33 1.95
CA LYS A 82 11.87 -3.74 2.52
C LYS A 82 10.66 -3.09 1.81
N LEU A 83 10.82 -1.88 1.28
CA LEU A 83 9.81 -1.28 0.40
C LEU A 83 9.72 -2.00 -0.95
N THR A 84 10.84 -2.52 -1.47
CA THR A 84 10.84 -3.38 -2.67
C THR A 84 10.07 -4.68 -2.42
N ASP A 85 10.25 -5.32 -1.24
CA ASP A 85 9.44 -6.48 -0.85
C ASP A 85 7.94 -6.11 -0.82
N SER A 86 7.60 -4.95 -0.23
CA SER A 86 6.20 -4.47 -0.20
C SER A 86 5.62 -4.25 -1.60
N GLU A 87 6.41 -3.71 -2.54
CA GLU A 87 6.00 -3.53 -3.93
C GLU A 87 5.79 -4.89 -4.63
N GLY A 88 6.67 -5.86 -4.40
CA GLY A 88 6.56 -7.21 -4.93
C GLY A 88 5.24 -7.86 -4.50
N GLU A 89 4.90 -7.79 -3.22
CA GLU A 89 3.65 -8.30 -2.65
C GLU A 89 2.41 -7.59 -3.20
N ALA A 90 2.52 -6.29 -3.48
CA ALA A 90 1.45 -5.52 -4.10
C ALA A 90 1.18 -5.99 -5.53
N ARG A 91 2.23 -6.27 -6.31
CA ARG A 91 2.11 -6.82 -7.67
C ARG A 91 1.63 -8.27 -7.65
N GLU A 92 2.08 -9.07 -6.71
CA GLU A 92 1.57 -10.43 -6.51
C GLU A 92 0.06 -10.40 -6.22
N THR A 93 -0.39 -9.48 -5.36
CA THR A 93 -1.81 -9.31 -5.08
C THR A 93 -2.61 -8.97 -6.35
N GLN A 94 -2.08 -8.10 -7.21
CA GLN A 94 -2.72 -7.79 -8.51
C GLN A 94 -2.85 -9.03 -9.41
N THR A 95 -1.82 -9.88 -9.44
CA THR A 95 -1.87 -11.16 -10.17
C THR A 95 -2.98 -12.07 -9.64
N TRP A 96 -3.14 -12.17 -8.31
CA TRP A 96 -4.24 -12.95 -7.72
C TRP A 96 -5.63 -12.36 -7.99
N LEU A 97 -5.75 -11.03 -8.08
CA LEU A 97 -6.97 -10.37 -8.54
C LEU A 97 -7.28 -10.72 -10.01
N GLN A 98 -6.27 -10.78 -10.88
CA GLN A 98 -6.45 -11.19 -12.28
C GLN A 98 -6.95 -12.65 -12.38
N PHE A 99 -6.37 -13.57 -11.60
CA PHE A 99 -6.86 -14.95 -11.52
C PHE A 99 -8.30 -15.00 -11.02
N SER A 100 -8.63 -14.24 -9.98
CA SER A 100 -9.99 -14.18 -9.43
C SER A 100 -11.02 -13.74 -10.48
N LEU A 101 -10.66 -12.76 -11.31
CA LEU A 101 -11.51 -12.29 -12.41
C LEU A 101 -11.61 -13.33 -13.54
N ALA A 102 -10.48 -13.91 -13.96
CA ALA A 102 -10.44 -14.91 -15.04
C ALA A 102 -11.26 -16.17 -14.70
N CYS A 103 -11.21 -16.60 -13.43
CA CYS A 103 -12.03 -17.68 -12.89
C CYS A 103 -13.49 -17.28 -12.64
N LYS A 104 -13.86 -16.01 -12.88
CA LYS A 104 -15.21 -15.44 -12.66
C LYS A 104 -15.67 -15.51 -11.20
N TYR A 105 -14.73 -15.50 -10.26
CA TYR A 105 -15.05 -15.48 -8.82
C TYR A 105 -15.37 -14.06 -8.32
N ILE A 106 -14.91 -13.04 -9.06
CA ILE A 106 -15.20 -11.63 -8.83
C ILE A 106 -15.63 -10.98 -10.14
N ASN A 107 -16.37 -9.88 -10.07
CA ASN A 107 -16.78 -9.12 -11.25
C ASN A 107 -15.75 -8.02 -11.61
N GLU A 108 -15.94 -7.40 -12.78
CA GLU A 108 -15.03 -6.35 -13.28
C GLU A 108 -14.98 -5.12 -12.37
N GLU A 109 -16.09 -4.74 -11.73
CA GLU A 109 -16.14 -3.59 -10.83
C GLU A 109 -15.27 -3.82 -9.59
N GLN A 110 -15.41 -4.99 -8.95
CA GLN A 110 -14.62 -5.42 -7.80
C GLN A 110 -13.12 -5.47 -8.17
N PHE A 111 -12.80 -6.07 -9.32
CA PHE A 111 -11.44 -6.13 -9.83
C PHE A 111 -10.86 -4.73 -10.05
N ASN A 112 -11.57 -3.87 -10.79
CA ASN A 112 -11.09 -2.54 -11.15
C ASN A 112 -10.88 -1.65 -9.91
N ASN A 113 -11.81 -1.67 -8.96
CA ASN A 113 -11.71 -0.92 -7.71
C ASN A 113 -10.43 -1.31 -6.93
N LEU A 114 -10.21 -2.60 -6.70
CA LEU A 114 -9.02 -3.08 -6.00
C LEU A 114 -7.74 -2.84 -6.80
N ASN A 115 -7.75 -3.08 -8.12
CA ASN A 115 -6.59 -2.88 -8.97
C ASN A 115 -6.14 -1.41 -9.00
N ILE A 116 -7.08 -0.47 -9.03
CA ILE A 116 -6.80 0.98 -8.91
C ILE A 116 -6.16 1.30 -7.57
N LYS A 117 -6.67 0.73 -6.46
CA LYS A 117 -6.07 0.92 -5.13
C LYS A 117 -4.62 0.41 -5.08
N TYR A 118 -4.37 -0.78 -5.63
CA TYR A 118 -3.01 -1.34 -5.70
C TYR A 118 -2.07 -0.52 -6.60
N ASN A 119 -2.54 0.00 -7.74
CA ASN A 119 -1.76 0.93 -8.57
C ASN A 119 -1.37 2.20 -7.79
N GLN A 120 -2.29 2.75 -6.98
CA GLN A 120 -1.97 3.89 -6.11
C GLN A 120 -0.93 3.53 -5.05
N ILE A 121 -1.09 2.39 -4.38
CA ILE A 121 -0.14 1.90 -3.37
C ILE A 121 1.25 1.73 -3.96
N ILE A 122 1.36 1.06 -5.12
CA ILE A 122 2.63 0.89 -5.84
C ILE A 122 3.27 2.24 -6.17
N GLY A 123 2.48 3.18 -6.71
CA GLY A 123 2.98 4.54 -6.99
C GLY A 123 3.53 5.23 -5.75
N MET A 124 2.86 5.10 -4.60
CA MET A 124 3.32 5.65 -3.33
C MET A 124 4.60 4.98 -2.83
N LEU A 125 4.72 3.66 -2.95
CA LEU A 125 5.92 2.90 -2.58
C LEU A 125 7.13 3.33 -3.43
N VAL A 126 6.95 3.44 -4.76
CA VAL A 126 7.99 3.87 -5.69
C VAL A 126 8.45 5.30 -5.38
N ILE A 127 7.53 6.23 -5.12
CA ILE A 127 7.87 7.60 -4.72
C ILE A 127 8.64 7.59 -3.39
N MET A 128 8.20 6.80 -2.42
CA MET A 128 8.84 6.68 -1.10
C MET A 128 10.26 6.12 -1.20
N MET A 129 10.49 5.13 -2.06
CA MET A 129 11.83 4.59 -2.36
C MET A 129 12.72 5.63 -3.05
N ASN A 130 12.21 6.33 -4.08
CA ASN A 130 12.96 7.37 -4.78
C ASN A 130 13.34 8.55 -3.88
N GLN A 131 12.57 8.78 -2.82
CA GLN A 131 12.77 9.84 -1.83
C GLN A 131 13.27 9.30 -0.48
N SER A 132 13.88 8.11 -0.44
CA SER A 132 14.27 7.38 0.78
C SER A 132 15.07 8.22 1.78
N LYS A 133 15.94 9.11 1.30
CA LYS A 133 16.73 10.02 2.15
C LYS A 133 15.88 10.91 3.06
N ASN A 134 14.70 11.33 2.60
CA ASN A 134 13.78 12.16 3.39
C ASN A 134 13.16 11.38 4.55
N TRP A 135 13.14 10.05 4.45
CA TRP A 135 12.55 9.15 5.46
C TRP A 135 13.60 8.60 6.42
N CYS A 136 14.86 8.52 5.98
CA CYS A 136 15.99 7.91 6.70
C CYS A 136 16.91 8.94 7.37
N THR A 137 16.55 10.22 7.38
CA THR A 137 17.31 11.26 8.06
C THR A 137 17.05 11.18 9.56
N PHE A 138 18.05 10.68 10.30
CA PHE A 138 18.10 10.85 11.74
C PHE A 138 18.84 12.16 11.98
N SER A 139 18.16 13.14 12.55
CA SER A 139 18.88 14.24 13.17
C SER A 139 19.79 13.63 14.23
N GLN A 140 21.09 13.88 14.12
CA GLN A 140 22.02 13.69 15.22
C GLN A 140 21.61 14.67 16.33
N THR A 141 20.62 14.29 17.11
CA THR A 141 20.14 14.92 18.34
C THR A 141 19.86 13.73 19.23
N GLU A 142 20.64 13.41 20.26
CA GLU A 142 21.58 14.18 21.07
C GLU A 142 22.78 13.27 21.42
N LYS A 143 23.94 13.91 21.63
CA LYS A 143 25.22 13.44 22.20
C LYS A 143 25.40 11.95 22.53
#